data_AF-A0AB37EBR5-F1
#
_entry.id   AF-A0AB37EBR5-F1
#
_cell.length_a   1.000
_cell.length_b   1.000
_cell.length_c   1.000
_cell.angle_alpha   90.00
_cell.angle_beta   90.00
_cell.angle_gamma   90.00
#
_symmetry.space_group_name_H-M   'P 1'
#
loop_
_entity.id
_entity.type
_entity.pdbx_description
1 polymer ?
#
loop_
_entity_poly.entity_id
_entity_poly.type
_entity_poly.pdbx_seq_one_letter_code
_entity_poly.pdbx_strand_id
1 'polypeptide(L)'
;MAAYIYDYSGIKMPSSKRTMLEGRLRRRLRSTGYATFDDYCDYLFKEDGLEAESVFLIDAVTTNKTDFFREPRHFDYMTSHVLPEFKAAGMRRIRAWSAACSMGAEPYTMAMVMQKFADEQGGPDYQILGTDLSTDVLETALRGVYPNEMLTPVPAEMRRWVMTARDSGRREGRIHPSLRAKLSLARVNLMDETYSVGDPFDMIMCRNVMIYFDKQTQAKVLKRLCDRLKRGGYLFIGHSESITGIELPLVTVANTIFRKT
;
A
#
# COMPACT_ATOMS: atom_id res chain seq x y z
N MET A 1 -1.29 -20.32 15.97
CA MET A 1 -1.84 -19.17 15.20
C MET A 1 -1.05 -17.86 15.35
N ALA A 2 -0.91 -17.27 16.55
CA ALA A 2 -0.20 -15.98 16.69
C ALA A 2 1.25 -16.02 16.20
N ALA A 3 2.00 -17.09 16.50
CA ALA A 3 3.34 -17.32 15.97
C ALA A 3 3.33 -17.38 14.43
N TYR A 4 2.47 -18.20 13.83
CA TYR A 4 2.30 -18.27 12.37
C TYR A 4 2.02 -16.90 11.73
N ILE A 5 1.11 -16.10 12.30
CA ILE A 5 0.80 -14.75 11.79
C ILE A 5 2.06 -13.87 11.80
N TYR A 6 2.82 -13.92 12.90
CA TYR A 6 4.05 -13.16 13.03
C TYR A 6 5.11 -13.63 12.02
N ASP A 7 5.33 -14.93 11.90
CA ASP A 7 6.34 -15.49 11.00
C ASP A 7 6.00 -15.22 9.52
N TYR A 8 4.72 -15.33 9.16
CA TYR A 8 4.25 -15.11 7.80
C TYR A 8 4.20 -13.61 7.43
N SER A 9 3.66 -12.75 8.30
CA SER A 9 3.33 -11.36 7.94
C SER A 9 4.12 -10.29 8.69
N GLY A 10 4.90 -10.66 9.71
CA GLY A 10 5.56 -9.73 10.62
C GLY A 10 4.63 -9.04 11.62
N ILE A 11 3.31 -9.23 11.52
CA ILE A 11 2.33 -8.55 12.36
C ILE A 11 2.29 -9.18 13.76
N LYS A 12 2.56 -8.37 14.79
CA LYS A 12 2.41 -8.81 16.19
C LYS A 12 0.94 -8.92 16.61
N MET A 13 0.61 -10.03 17.28
CA MET A 13 -0.70 -10.32 17.87
C MET A 13 -0.64 -10.30 19.41
N PRO A 14 -0.59 -9.12 20.05
CA PRO A 14 -0.67 -9.02 21.50
C PRO A 14 -2.06 -9.46 22.00
N SER A 15 -2.15 -9.84 23.28
CA SER A 15 -3.41 -10.28 23.92
C SER A 15 -4.55 -9.27 23.78
N SER A 16 -4.24 -7.97 23.73
CA SER A 16 -5.22 -6.90 23.51
C SER A 16 -5.94 -6.97 22.15
N LYS A 17 -5.36 -7.64 21.14
CA LYS A 17 -5.99 -7.84 19.83
C LYS A 17 -6.79 -9.13 19.71
N ARG A 18 -6.84 -9.96 20.77
CA ARG A 18 -7.52 -11.27 20.76
C ARG A 18 -8.99 -11.14 20.38
N THR A 19 -9.74 -10.26 21.04
CA THR A 19 -11.18 -10.08 20.79
C THR A 19 -11.48 -9.62 19.36
N MET A 20 -10.63 -8.75 18.81
CA MET A 20 -10.74 -8.31 17.41
C MET A 20 -10.55 -9.50 16.46
N LEU A 21 -9.50 -10.30 16.68
CA LEU A 21 -9.20 -11.47 15.87
C LEU A 21 -10.32 -12.51 15.93
N GLU A 22 -10.79 -12.84 17.14
CA GLU A 22 -11.93 -13.76 17.33
C GLU A 22 -13.17 -13.27 16.58
N GLY A 23 -13.51 -11.98 16.68
CA GLY A 23 -14.66 -11.41 15.97
C GLY A 23 -14.57 -11.55 14.45
N ARG A 24 -13.38 -11.40 13.86
CA ARG A 24 -13.16 -11.52 12.41
C ARG A 24 -13.12 -12.97 11.96
N LEU A 25 -12.42 -13.84 12.69
CA LEU A 25 -12.36 -15.26 12.39
C LEU A 25 -13.71 -15.96 12.55
N ARG A 26 -14.59 -15.51 13.45
CA ARG A 26 -15.98 -16.01 13.52
C ARG A 26 -16.73 -15.93 12.19
N ARG A 27 -16.42 -14.93 11.35
CA ARG A 27 -17.02 -14.86 10.01
C ARG A 27 -16.45 -15.94 9.09
N ARG A 28 -15.16 -16.22 9.20
CA ARG A 28 -14.46 -17.25 8.42
C ARG A 28 -14.84 -18.68 8.83
N LEU A 29 -15.05 -18.92 10.11
CA LEU A 29 -15.60 -20.18 10.64
C LEU A 29 -16.93 -20.53 9.95
N ARG A 30 -17.83 -19.55 9.81
CA ARG A 30 -19.10 -19.76 9.11
C ARG A 30 -18.96 -20.07 7.63
N SER A 31 -17.96 -19.50 6.94
CA SER A 31 -17.73 -19.78 5.52
C SER A 31 -17.07 -21.13 5.28
N THR A 32 -16.33 -21.65 6.25
CA THR A 32 -15.60 -22.93 6.15
C THR A 32 -16.39 -24.10 6.75
N GLY A 33 -17.42 -23.83 7.55
CA GLY A 33 -18.28 -24.85 8.14
C GLY A 33 -17.78 -25.42 9.47
N TYR A 34 -16.65 -24.95 9.99
CA TYR A 34 -16.11 -25.40 11.29
C TYR A 34 -16.93 -24.83 12.47
N ALA A 35 -17.23 -25.70 13.44
CA ALA A 35 -18.07 -25.38 14.59
C ALA A 35 -17.30 -24.60 15.67
N THR A 36 -16.02 -24.93 15.88
CA THR A 36 -15.18 -24.30 16.90
C THR A 36 -13.88 -23.75 16.31
N PHE A 37 -13.27 -22.83 17.05
CA PHE A 37 -11.95 -22.30 16.74
C PHE A 37 -10.86 -23.37 16.81
N ASP A 38 -11.00 -24.33 17.71
CA ASP A 38 -10.04 -25.41 17.87
C ASP A 38 -10.06 -26.33 16.65
N ASP A 39 -11.26 -26.69 16.15
CA ASP A 39 -11.40 -27.46 14.88
C ASP A 39 -10.76 -26.72 13.71
N TYR A 40 -10.98 -25.40 13.62
CA TYR A 40 -10.37 -24.59 12.57
C TYR A 40 -8.83 -24.52 12.74
N CYS A 41 -8.31 -24.44 13.96
CA CYS A 41 -6.87 -24.47 14.20
C CYS A 41 -6.26 -25.82 13.82
N ASP A 42 -6.95 -26.91 14.14
CA ASP A 42 -6.51 -28.26 13.81
C ASP A 42 -6.47 -28.46 12.30
N TYR A 43 -7.52 -28.05 11.59
CA TYR A 43 -7.51 -28.01 10.13
C TYR A 43 -6.32 -27.22 9.56
N LEU A 44 -6.08 -26.00 10.06
CA LEU A 44 -4.98 -25.16 9.58
C LEU A 44 -3.62 -25.84 9.81
N PHE A 45 -3.33 -26.24 11.05
CA PHE A 45 -1.96 -26.58 11.46
C PHE A 45 -1.65 -28.08 11.49
N LYS A 46 -2.65 -28.95 11.35
CA LYS A 46 -2.49 -30.42 11.40
C LYS A 46 -2.99 -31.13 10.13
N GLU A 47 -3.85 -30.50 9.34
CA GLU A 47 -4.48 -31.11 8.14
C GLU A 47 -4.12 -30.36 6.86
N ASP A 48 -2.96 -29.69 6.84
CA ASP A 48 -2.43 -28.93 5.69
C ASP A 48 -3.35 -27.81 5.17
N GLY A 49 -4.35 -27.38 5.97
CA GLY A 49 -5.32 -26.35 5.59
C GLY A 49 -4.72 -24.95 5.37
N LEU A 50 -3.47 -24.72 5.83
CA LEU A 50 -2.76 -23.45 5.63
C LEU A 50 -2.58 -23.07 4.15
N GLU A 51 -2.42 -24.04 3.24
CA GLU A 51 -2.26 -23.72 1.81
C GLU A 51 -3.50 -22.99 1.27
N ALA A 52 -4.69 -23.47 1.64
CA ALA A 52 -5.96 -22.88 1.21
C ALA A 52 -6.36 -21.64 2.02
N GLU A 53 -6.03 -21.59 3.31
CA GLU A 53 -6.59 -20.60 4.23
C GLU A 53 -5.64 -19.47 4.64
N SER A 54 -4.34 -19.58 4.35
CA SER A 54 -3.34 -18.60 4.79
C SER A 54 -3.71 -17.17 4.39
N VAL A 55 -4.14 -16.96 3.14
CA VAL A 55 -4.57 -15.64 2.65
C VAL A 55 -5.72 -15.07 3.49
N PHE A 56 -6.76 -15.86 3.76
CA PHE A 56 -7.92 -15.41 4.52
C PHE A 56 -7.62 -15.15 6.00
N LEU A 57 -6.76 -15.99 6.61
CA LEU A 57 -6.27 -15.76 7.97
C LEU A 57 -5.52 -14.42 8.05
N ILE A 58 -4.70 -14.13 7.05
CA ILE A 58 -3.93 -12.89 6.98
C ILE A 58 -4.84 -11.68 6.72
N ASP A 59 -5.82 -11.79 5.84
CA ASP A 59 -6.84 -10.76 5.62
C ASP A 59 -7.58 -10.43 6.93
N ALA A 60 -7.89 -11.44 7.74
CA ALA A 60 -8.55 -11.24 9.03
C ALA A 60 -7.70 -10.45 10.04
N VAL A 61 -6.36 -10.50 9.98
CA VAL A 61 -5.49 -9.83 10.97
C VAL A 61 -4.97 -8.46 10.52
N THR A 62 -5.02 -8.17 9.23
CA THR A 62 -4.51 -6.90 8.66
C THR A 62 -5.38 -5.70 9.08
N THR A 63 -4.74 -4.54 9.27
CA THR A 63 -5.43 -3.29 9.63
C THR A 63 -5.26 -2.30 8.50
N ASN A 64 -6.33 -2.11 7.71
CA ASN A 64 -6.23 -1.52 6.38
C ASN A 64 -6.69 -0.05 6.31
N LYS A 65 -6.47 0.75 7.36
CA LYS A 65 -6.89 2.16 7.35
C LYS A 65 -6.03 2.97 6.38
N THR A 66 -6.67 3.49 5.33
CA THR A 66 -6.08 4.39 4.36
C THR A 66 -7.07 5.49 4.01
N ASP A 67 -6.56 6.69 3.71
CA ASP A 67 -7.37 7.86 3.33
C ASP A 67 -6.75 8.48 2.07
N PHE A 68 -7.59 9.00 1.18
CA PHE A 68 -7.10 9.81 0.06
C PHE A 68 -6.36 11.04 0.59
N PHE A 69 -5.23 11.39 -0.02
CA PHE A 69 -4.39 12.53 0.39
C PHE A 69 -3.91 12.45 1.86
N ARG A 70 -3.79 11.23 2.42
CA ARG A 70 -3.13 11.02 3.70
C ARG A 70 -1.69 11.54 3.63
N GLU A 71 -1.30 12.30 4.66
CA GLU A 71 0.03 12.90 4.78
C GLU A 71 0.37 13.80 3.57
N PRO A 72 -0.41 14.88 3.34
CA PRO A 72 -0.41 15.65 2.09
C PRO A 72 0.95 16.26 1.73
N ARG A 73 1.77 16.59 2.74
CA ARG A 73 3.13 17.13 2.56
C ARG A 73 4.04 16.23 1.70
N HIS A 74 3.81 14.93 1.68
CA HIS A 74 4.53 14.02 0.78
C HIS A 74 4.20 14.30 -0.69
N PHE A 75 2.93 14.57 -1.01
CA PHE A 75 2.49 14.91 -2.36
C PHE A 75 2.86 16.34 -2.75
N ASP A 76 2.89 17.27 -1.79
CA ASP A 76 3.41 18.62 -1.99
C ASP A 76 4.89 18.57 -2.39
N TYR A 77 5.72 17.80 -1.67
CA TYR A 77 7.12 17.60 -2.00
C TYR A 77 7.31 16.90 -3.36
N MET A 78 6.48 15.89 -3.63
CA MET A 78 6.49 15.19 -4.93
C MET A 78 6.25 16.18 -6.08
N THR A 79 5.29 17.08 -5.95
CA THR A 79 4.92 18.06 -6.99
C THR A 79 5.96 19.17 -7.13
N SER A 80 6.51 19.66 -6.02
CA SER A 80 7.42 20.82 -6.01
C SER A 80 8.88 20.47 -6.29
N HIS A 81 9.31 19.23 -6.05
CA HIS A 81 10.71 18.82 -6.17
C HIS A 81 10.90 17.59 -7.06
N VAL A 82 10.24 16.47 -6.74
CA VAL A 82 10.51 15.16 -7.39
C VAL A 82 10.12 15.16 -8.87
N LEU A 83 8.87 15.51 -9.19
CA LEU A 83 8.37 15.51 -10.56
C LEU A 83 9.09 16.54 -11.46
N PRO A 84 9.37 17.78 -11.00
CA PRO A 84 10.22 18.73 -11.71
C PRO A 84 11.63 18.19 -12.00
N GLU A 85 12.27 17.53 -11.03
CA GLU A 85 13.60 16.93 -11.21
C GLU A 85 13.58 15.85 -12.30
N PHE A 86 12.62 14.92 -12.23
CA PHE A 86 12.47 13.87 -13.24
C PHE A 86 12.20 14.42 -14.64
N LYS A 87 11.39 15.48 -14.74
CA LYS A 87 11.17 16.20 -16.00
C LYS A 87 12.47 16.84 -16.51
N ALA A 88 13.20 17.56 -15.66
CA ALA A 88 14.44 18.24 -16.04
C ALA A 88 15.53 17.25 -16.47
N ALA A 89 15.55 16.04 -15.89
CA ALA A 89 16.39 14.94 -16.31
C ALA A 89 16.00 14.31 -17.66
N GLY A 90 14.95 14.81 -18.32
CA GLY A 90 14.48 14.30 -19.61
C GLY A 90 13.86 12.91 -19.55
N MET A 91 13.38 12.48 -18.37
CA MET A 91 12.73 11.18 -18.23
C MET A 91 11.49 11.11 -19.12
N ARG A 92 11.30 9.96 -19.78
CA ARG A 92 10.11 9.69 -20.60
C ARG A 92 8.97 9.07 -19.82
N ARG A 93 9.29 8.23 -18.82
CA ARG A 93 8.32 7.53 -17.98
C ARG A 93 8.86 7.35 -16.57
N ILE A 94 8.01 7.57 -15.58
CA ILE A 94 8.23 7.28 -14.16
C ILE A 94 7.61 5.92 -13.83
N ARG A 95 8.35 5.04 -13.15
CA ARG A 95 7.81 3.86 -12.46
C ARG A 95 7.78 4.14 -10.97
N ALA A 96 6.59 4.17 -10.39
CA ALA A 96 6.38 4.36 -8.96
C ALA A 96 5.76 3.13 -8.30
N TRP A 97 6.05 2.92 -7.03
CA TRP A 97 5.50 1.82 -6.24
C TRP A 97 4.87 2.34 -4.95
N SER A 98 3.59 2.04 -4.72
CA SER A 98 2.93 2.13 -3.43
C SER A 98 2.94 0.74 -2.78
N ALA A 99 3.83 0.55 -1.81
CA ALA A 99 4.07 -0.69 -1.09
C ALA A 99 3.25 -0.70 0.22
N ALA A 100 2.31 -1.65 0.34
CA ALA A 100 1.20 -1.67 1.29
C ALA A 100 0.12 -0.62 0.98
N CYS A 101 -0.39 -0.66 -0.25
CA CYS A 101 -1.33 0.33 -0.79
C CYS A 101 -2.76 0.23 -0.22
N SER A 102 -3.06 -0.80 0.57
CA SER A 102 -4.39 -1.08 1.13
C SER A 102 -5.46 -1.03 0.01
N MET A 103 -6.59 -0.37 0.25
CA MET A 103 -7.71 -0.24 -0.67
C MET A 103 -7.43 0.68 -1.87
N GLY A 104 -6.19 1.13 -2.09
CA GLY A 104 -5.77 1.85 -3.29
C GLY A 104 -5.85 3.38 -3.20
N ALA A 105 -6.23 3.96 -2.05
CA ALA A 105 -6.32 5.41 -1.92
C ALA A 105 -4.96 6.11 -2.16
N GLU A 106 -3.87 5.55 -1.63
CA GLU A 106 -2.51 6.09 -1.87
C GLU A 106 -2.10 6.09 -3.35
N PRO A 107 -2.11 4.95 -4.08
CA PRO A 107 -1.71 4.96 -5.48
C PRO A 107 -2.65 5.79 -6.36
N TYR A 108 -3.94 5.92 -6.02
CA TYR A 108 -4.83 6.82 -6.74
C TYR A 108 -4.56 8.29 -6.44
N THR A 109 -4.19 8.65 -5.21
CA THR A 109 -3.69 10.01 -4.91
C THR A 109 -2.42 10.30 -5.70
N MET A 110 -1.46 9.35 -5.75
CA MET A 110 -0.26 9.50 -6.57
C MET A 110 -0.61 9.73 -8.05
N ALA A 111 -1.54 8.94 -8.60
CA ALA A 111 -1.99 9.06 -9.98
C ALA A 111 -2.63 10.43 -10.26
N MET A 112 -3.49 10.93 -9.37
CA MET A 112 -4.10 12.26 -9.51
C MET A 112 -3.06 13.38 -9.54
N VAL A 113 -2.08 13.32 -8.62
CA VAL A 113 -1.03 14.34 -8.53
C VAL A 113 -0.10 14.30 -9.74
N MET A 114 0.32 13.10 -10.17
CA MET A 114 1.14 12.92 -11.37
C MET A 114 0.41 13.36 -12.64
N GLN A 115 -0.87 13.01 -12.77
CA GLN A 115 -1.67 13.43 -13.92
C GLN A 115 -1.83 14.94 -13.97
N LYS A 116 -2.12 15.59 -12.84
CA LYS A 116 -2.20 17.05 -12.77
C LYS A 116 -0.90 17.70 -13.21
N PHE A 117 0.24 17.22 -12.69
CA PHE A 117 1.53 17.74 -13.08
C PHE A 117 1.79 17.56 -14.58
N ALA A 118 1.46 16.39 -15.15
CA ALA A 118 1.61 16.13 -16.57
C ALA A 118 0.72 17.06 -17.43
N ASP A 119 -0.54 17.27 -17.03
CA ASP A 119 -1.51 18.11 -17.74
C ASP A 119 -1.08 19.59 -17.74
N GLU A 120 -0.51 20.09 -16.63
CA GLU A 120 -0.22 21.52 -16.44
C GLU A 120 1.21 21.92 -16.83
N GLN A 121 2.17 21.05 -16.54
CA GLN A 121 3.58 21.38 -16.69
C GLN A 121 4.22 20.63 -17.85
N GLY A 122 3.57 19.60 -18.42
CA GLY A 122 4.18 18.72 -19.42
C GLY A 122 5.31 17.90 -18.79
N GLY A 123 4.98 16.69 -18.33
CA GLY A 123 5.90 15.79 -17.60
C GLY A 123 6.03 14.42 -18.26
N PRO A 124 6.93 13.56 -17.73
CA PRO A 124 7.00 12.15 -18.13
C PRO A 124 5.65 11.46 -17.98
N ASP A 125 5.43 10.43 -18.81
CA ASP A 125 4.37 9.45 -18.55
C ASP A 125 4.64 8.73 -17.20
N TYR A 126 3.66 8.00 -16.67
CA TYR A 126 3.86 7.26 -15.42
C TYR A 126 3.17 5.90 -15.40
N GLN A 127 3.69 5.01 -14.56
CA GLN A 127 3.03 3.77 -14.16
C GLN A 127 3.20 3.60 -12.66
N ILE A 128 2.13 3.20 -11.99
CA ILE A 128 2.14 2.96 -10.55
C ILE A 128 1.85 1.48 -10.32
N LEU A 129 2.71 0.82 -9.56
CA LEU A 129 2.40 -0.47 -8.97
C LEU A 129 1.85 -0.22 -7.56
N GLY A 130 0.65 -0.71 -7.26
CA GLY A 130 0.13 -0.82 -5.90
C GLY A 130 0.25 -2.27 -5.45
N THR A 131 0.87 -2.51 -4.30
CA THR A 131 0.93 -3.86 -3.73
C THR A 131 0.44 -3.91 -2.31
N ASP A 132 -0.21 -5.00 -1.95
CA ASP A 132 -0.62 -5.26 -0.58
C ASP A 132 -0.53 -6.75 -0.28
N LEU A 133 -0.53 -7.10 1.01
CA LEU A 133 -0.60 -8.47 1.46
C LEU A 133 -2.04 -9.01 1.36
N SER A 134 -3.02 -8.11 1.52
CA SER A 134 -4.43 -8.47 1.57
C SER A 134 -5.11 -8.46 0.21
N THR A 135 -5.79 -9.55 -0.15
CA THR A 135 -6.49 -9.66 -1.43
C THR A 135 -7.77 -8.84 -1.48
N ASP A 136 -8.53 -8.81 -0.38
CA ASP A 136 -9.79 -8.08 -0.27
C ASP A 136 -9.65 -6.57 -0.56
N VAL A 137 -8.56 -5.98 -0.08
CA VAL A 137 -8.28 -4.55 -0.29
C VAL A 137 -7.78 -4.28 -1.70
N LEU A 138 -7.00 -5.20 -2.29
CA LEU A 138 -6.57 -5.10 -3.69
C LEU A 138 -7.75 -5.18 -4.66
N GLU A 139 -8.75 -6.02 -4.39
CA GLU A 139 -9.98 -6.04 -5.19
C GLU A 139 -10.76 -4.72 -5.12
N THR A 140 -10.76 -4.08 -3.94
CA THR A 140 -11.35 -2.75 -3.77
C THR A 140 -10.58 -1.69 -4.56
N ALA A 141 -9.24 -1.71 -4.50
CA ALA A 141 -8.38 -0.86 -5.31
C ALA A 141 -8.63 -1.07 -6.82
N LEU A 142 -8.77 -2.31 -7.27
CA LEU A 142 -9.00 -2.66 -8.67
C LEU A 142 -10.33 -2.11 -9.19
N ARG A 143 -11.40 -2.25 -8.41
CA ARG A 143 -12.72 -1.67 -8.74
C ARG A 143 -12.65 -0.15 -8.79
N GLY A 144 -11.90 0.45 -7.86
CA GLY A 144 -11.71 1.88 -7.70
C GLY A 144 -13.00 2.61 -7.36
N VAL A 145 -13.91 1.96 -6.61
CA VAL A 145 -15.20 2.50 -6.17
C VAL A 145 -15.12 2.72 -4.66
N TYR A 146 -15.48 3.92 -4.21
CA TYR A 146 -15.33 4.34 -2.83
C TYR A 146 -16.55 5.13 -2.34
N PRO A 147 -16.91 5.02 -1.05
CA PRO A 147 -17.88 5.92 -0.44
C PRO A 147 -17.48 7.39 -0.62
N ASN A 148 -18.45 8.27 -0.83
CA ASN A 148 -18.20 9.70 -1.04
C ASN A 148 -17.44 10.32 0.13
N GLU A 149 -17.67 9.85 1.34
CA GLU A 149 -17.01 10.32 2.56
C GLU A 149 -15.48 10.11 2.47
N MET A 150 -15.03 8.99 1.92
CA MET A 150 -13.61 8.67 1.71
C MET A 150 -12.98 9.53 0.61
N LEU A 151 -13.79 10.01 -0.34
CA LEU A 151 -13.36 10.87 -1.45
C LEU A 151 -13.41 12.37 -1.10
N THR A 152 -13.92 12.73 0.09
CA THR A 152 -13.98 14.12 0.57
C THR A 152 -12.63 14.84 0.51
N PRO A 153 -11.49 14.22 0.90
CA PRO A 153 -10.19 14.89 0.87
C PRO A 153 -9.65 15.20 -0.53
N VAL A 154 -10.25 14.67 -1.60
CA VAL A 154 -9.80 14.94 -2.98
C VAL A 154 -9.99 16.44 -3.29
N PRO A 155 -8.91 17.17 -3.65
CA PRO A 155 -8.99 18.61 -3.96
C PRO A 155 -9.94 18.90 -5.13
N ALA A 156 -10.58 20.08 -5.11
CA ALA A 156 -11.57 20.48 -6.11
C ALA A 156 -11.05 20.38 -7.56
N GLU A 157 -9.83 20.85 -7.80
CA GLU A 157 -9.17 20.78 -9.11
C GLU A 157 -8.93 19.35 -9.62
N MET A 158 -8.86 18.37 -8.71
CA MET A 158 -8.66 16.96 -9.02
C MET A 158 -9.98 16.16 -9.07
N ARG A 159 -11.12 16.78 -8.77
CA ARG A 159 -12.43 16.11 -8.76
C ARG A 159 -12.86 15.59 -10.13
N ARG A 160 -12.31 16.14 -11.22
CA ARG A 160 -12.54 15.62 -12.58
C ARG A 160 -12.16 14.14 -12.75
N TRP A 161 -11.28 13.60 -11.89
CA TRP A 161 -10.91 12.19 -11.90
C TRP A 161 -11.71 11.31 -10.93
N VAL A 162 -12.74 11.85 -10.31
CA VAL A 162 -13.69 11.12 -9.46
C VAL A 162 -15.06 11.20 -10.12
N MET A 163 -15.48 10.11 -10.73
CA MET A 163 -16.80 9.98 -11.34
C MET A 163 -17.86 9.83 -10.26
N THR A 164 -18.98 10.52 -10.41
CA THR A 164 -20.15 10.35 -9.56
C THR A 164 -21.04 9.24 -10.08
N ALA A 165 -21.73 8.54 -9.16
CA ALA A 165 -22.78 7.61 -9.56
C ALA A 165 -23.91 8.35 -10.32
N ARG A 166 -24.44 7.72 -11.37
CA ARG A 166 -25.59 8.24 -12.11
C ARG A 166 -26.89 8.20 -11.31
N ASP A 167 -26.99 7.22 -10.40
CA ASP A 167 -28.09 7.07 -9.47
C ASP A 167 -27.83 7.95 -8.24
N SER A 168 -28.71 8.92 -7.99
CA SER A 168 -28.61 9.87 -6.88
C SER A 168 -28.76 9.22 -5.49
N GLY A 169 -29.31 8.00 -5.43
CA GLY A 169 -29.36 7.22 -4.19
C GLY A 169 -28.03 6.59 -3.79
N ARG A 170 -27.06 6.51 -4.73
CA ARG A 170 -25.74 5.90 -4.46
C ARG A 170 -24.77 6.94 -3.93
N ARG A 171 -24.28 6.69 -2.72
CA ARG A 171 -23.34 7.56 -1.98
C ARG A 171 -21.89 7.17 -2.23
N GLU A 172 -21.53 6.93 -3.49
CA GLU A 172 -20.20 6.50 -3.89
C GLU A 172 -19.73 7.17 -5.18
N GLY A 173 -18.41 7.23 -5.32
CA GLY A 173 -17.73 7.67 -6.52
C GLY A 173 -16.76 6.61 -7.04
N ARG A 174 -16.37 6.74 -8.30
CA ARG A 174 -15.43 5.83 -8.95
C ARG A 174 -14.25 6.59 -9.54
N ILE A 175 -13.05 6.07 -9.35
CA ILE A 175 -11.86 6.66 -9.96
C ILE A 175 -11.91 6.51 -11.49
N HIS A 176 -11.60 7.61 -12.16
CA HIS A 176 -11.70 7.72 -13.61
C HIS A 176 -10.83 6.66 -14.32
N PRO A 177 -11.33 6.03 -15.41
CA PRO A 177 -10.61 4.97 -16.12
C PRO A 177 -9.19 5.34 -16.55
N SER A 178 -8.93 6.60 -16.90
CA SER A 178 -7.60 7.06 -17.30
C SER A 178 -6.56 6.89 -16.18
N LEU A 179 -6.92 7.12 -14.91
CA LEU A 179 -6.01 6.89 -13.79
C LEU A 179 -5.90 5.41 -13.46
N ARG A 180 -7.01 4.67 -13.54
CA ARG A 180 -7.02 3.21 -13.30
C ARG A 180 -6.14 2.46 -14.31
N ALA A 181 -6.09 2.91 -15.57
CA ALA A 181 -5.23 2.33 -16.59
C ALA A 181 -3.72 2.53 -16.34
N LYS A 182 -3.35 3.43 -15.43
CA LYS A 182 -1.95 3.69 -15.03
C LYS A 182 -1.54 2.89 -13.78
N LEU A 183 -2.50 2.21 -13.14
CA LEU A 183 -2.30 1.43 -11.93
C LEU A 183 -2.28 -0.06 -12.25
N SER A 184 -1.21 -0.74 -11.85
CA SER A 184 -1.15 -2.20 -11.76
C SER A 184 -1.22 -2.61 -10.30
N LEU A 185 -1.88 -3.73 -10.02
CA LEU A 185 -2.04 -4.25 -8.67
C LEU A 185 -1.45 -5.66 -8.58
N ALA A 186 -0.73 -5.94 -7.49
CA ALA A 186 -0.19 -7.26 -7.23
C ALA A 186 -0.17 -7.56 -5.73
N ARG A 187 -0.30 -8.84 -5.37
CA ARG A 187 -0.09 -9.27 -3.99
C ARG A 187 1.41 -9.39 -3.72
N VAL A 188 1.90 -8.71 -2.71
CA VAL A 188 3.30 -8.80 -2.25
C VAL A 188 3.33 -8.82 -0.73
N ASN A 189 4.06 -9.77 -0.18
CA ASN A 189 4.38 -9.79 1.23
C ASN A 189 5.75 -9.12 1.47
N LEU A 190 5.79 -8.06 2.27
CA LEU A 190 7.04 -7.37 2.58
C LEU A 190 8.01 -8.24 3.40
N MET A 191 7.53 -9.34 3.99
CA MET A 191 8.39 -10.31 4.67
C MET A 191 9.21 -11.16 3.71
N ASP A 192 8.75 -11.33 2.47
CA ASP A 192 9.39 -12.20 1.48
C ASP A 192 10.85 -11.80 1.23
N GLU A 193 11.69 -12.79 0.92
CA GLU A 193 13.11 -12.58 0.68
C GLU A 193 13.38 -11.76 -0.59
N THR A 194 12.48 -11.88 -1.58
CA THR A 194 12.58 -11.20 -2.87
C THR A 194 11.22 -10.66 -3.29
N TYR A 195 11.19 -9.45 -3.87
CA TYR A 195 9.98 -8.87 -4.45
C TYR A 195 9.97 -9.05 -5.97
N SER A 196 9.02 -9.85 -6.47
CA SER A 196 8.80 -10.09 -7.90
C SER A 196 8.02 -8.94 -8.56
N VAL A 197 8.56 -7.73 -8.46
CA VAL A 197 7.92 -6.46 -8.90
C VAL A 197 8.56 -5.88 -10.17
N GLY A 198 9.40 -6.67 -10.83
CA GLY A 198 10.11 -6.32 -12.06
C GLY A 198 11.29 -5.38 -11.82
N ASP A 199 11.50 -4.47 -12.78
CA ASP A 199 12.60 -3.51 -12.76
C ASP A 199 12.56 -2.58 -11.52
N PRO A 200 13.67 -1.92 -11.17
CA PRO A 200 13.69 -0.91 -10.14
C PRO A 200 12.77 0.31 -10.42
N PHE A 201 12.34 0.96 -9.35
CA PHE A 201 11.44 2.12 -9.36
C PHE A 201 12.21 3.43 -9.23
N ASP A 202 11.65 4.49 -9.80
CA ASP A 202 12.13 5.86 -9.63
C ASP A 202 11.67 6.43 -8.27
N MET A 203 10.53 5.94 -7.76
CA MET A 203 9.98 6.35 -6.48
C MET A 203 9.22 5.21 -5.80
N ILE A 204 9.37 5.08 -4.50
CA ILE A 204 8.64 4.12 -3.66
C ILE A 204 7.99 4.87 -2.49
N MET A 205 6.70 4.63 -2.27
CA MET A 205 5.99 4.99 -1.03
C MET A 205 5.74 3.70 -0.23
N CYS A 206 6.22 3.64 1.01
CA CYS A 206 5.95 2.54 1.93
C CYS A 206 5.61 3.14 3.29
N ARG A 207 4.35 3.57 3.44
CA ARG A 207 3.91 4.43 4.54
C ARG A 207 2.96 3.69 5.48
N ASN A 208 3.18 3.88 6.78
CA ASN A 208 2.29 3.42 7.85
C ASN A 208 2.10 1.89 7.93
N VAL A 209 3.06 1.12 7.43
CA VAL A 209 3.09 -0.35 7.50
C VAL A 209 4.23 -0.86 8.36
N MET A 210 5.37 -0.17 8.38
CA MET A 210 6.54 -0.59 9.17
C MET A 210 6.28 -0.52 10.67
N ILE A 211 5.30 0.28 11.11
CA ILE A 211 4.84 0.33 12.51
C ILE A 211 4.36 -1.02 13.06
N TYR A 212 4.02 -1.98 12.19
CA TYR A 212 3.62 -3.33 12.59
C TYR A 212 4.81 -4.29 12.80
N PHE A 213 5.98 -3.92 12.30
CA PHE A 213 7.19 -4.75 12.30
C PHE A 213 8.12 -4.42 13.48
N ASP A 214 8.91 -5.41 13.89
CA ASP A 214 10.02 -5.16 14.82
C ASP A 214 11.22 -4.51 14.11
N LYS A 215 12.22 -4.06 14.87
CA LYS A 215 13.37 -3.32 14.32
C LYS A 215 14.18 -4.14 13.32
N GLN A 216 14.36 -5.43 13.57
CA GLN A 216 15.10 -6.31 12.65
C GLN A 216 14.36 -6.49 11.33
N THR A 217 13.04 -6.63 11.39
CA THR A 217 12.17 -6.76 10.22
C THR A 217 12.11 -5.44 9.45
N GLN A 218 11.97 -4.29 10.12
CA GLN A 218 12.04 -2.97 9.49
C GLN A 218 13.32 -2.81 8.66
N ALA A 219 14.48 -3.18 9.22
CA ALA A 219 15.75 -3.12 8.52
C ALA A 219 15.80 -4.00 7.27
N LYS A 220 15.32 -5.25 7.36
CA LYS A 220 15.23 -6.17 6.21
C LYS A 220 14.32 -5.62 5.12
N VAL A 221 13.13 -5.15 5.48
CA VAL A 221 12.16 -4.57 4.54
C VAL A 221 12.76 -3.35 3.84
N LEU A 222 13.30 -2.40 4.60
CA LEU A 222 13.90 -1.17 4.05
C LEU A 222 15.07 -1.47 3.11
N LYS A 223 15.92 -2.44 3.44
CA LYS A 223 17.01 -2.87 2.56
C LYS A 223 16.47 -3.39 1.22
N ARG A 224 15.48 -4.28 1.25
CA ARG A 224 14.85 -4.82 0.02
C ARG A 224 14.12 -3.77 -0.79
N LEU A 225 13.48 -2.78 -0.14
CA LEU A 225 12.90 -1.63 -0.83
C LEU A 225 14.00 -0.80 -1.51
N CYS A 226 15.13 -0.57 -0.84
CA CYS A 226 16.28 0.11 -1.43
C CYS A 226 16.85 -0.66 -2.63
N ASP A 227 16.89 -2.00 -2.59
CA ASP A 227 17.33 -2.83 -3.72
C ASP A 227 16.44 -2.66 -4.96
N ARG A 228 15.16 -2.34 -4.75
CA ARG A 228 14.19 -2.02 -5.81
C ARG A 228 14.07 -0.54 -6.13
N LEU A 229 14.87 0.32 -5.50
CA LEU A 229 14.92 1.75 -5.80
C LEU A 229 16.13 2.07 -6.68
N LYS A 230 15.91 2.83 -7.76
CA LYS A 230 17.02 3.32 -8.59
C LYS A 230 17.91 4.28 -7.81
N ARG A 231 19.18 4.35 -8.19
CA ARG A 231 20.08 5.41 -7.72
C ARG A 231 19.50 6.77 -8.11
N GLY A 232 19.49 7.72 -7.17
CA GLY A 232 18.82 9.02 -7.32
C GLY A 232 17.30 8.99 -7.11
N GLY A 233 16.69 7.81 -6.98
CA GLY A 233 15.26 7.64 -6.73
C GLY A 233 14.86 7.97 -5.29
N TYR A 234 13.55 8.13 -5.07
CA TYR A 234 12.99 8.60 -3.80
C TYR A 234 12.25 7.52 -3.02
N LEU A 235 12.46 7.48 -1.71
CA LEU A 235 11.70 6.67 -0.76
C LEU A 235 10.90 7.58 0.19
N PHE A 236 9.62 7.31 0.32
CA PHE A 236 8.72 7.97 1.27
C PHE A 236 8.26 6.97 2.31
N ILE A 237 8.35 7.34 3.59
CA ILE A 237 7.81 6.55 4.71
C ILE A 237 6.82 7.38 5.51
N GLY A 238 6.01 6.74 6.35
CA GLY A 238 4.99 7.41 7.15
C GLY A 238 5.59 8.25 8.29
N HIS A 239 4.84 9.24 8.77
CA HIS A 239 5.32 10.21 9.77
C HIS A 239 5.79 9.61 11.11
N SER A 240 5.26 8.44 11.47
CA SER A 240 5.63 7.73 12.71
C SER A 240 6.76 6.71 12.50
N GLU A 241 7.32 6.64 11.29
CA GLU A 241 8.33 5.67 10.89
C GLU A 241 9.70 6.35 10.78
N SER A 242 10.76 5.58 10.96
CA SER A 242 12.13 6.09 10.99
C SER A 242 13.11 5.05 10.48
N ILE A 243 14.11 5.51 9.73
CA ILE A 243 15.25 4.70 9.27
C ILE A 243 16.46 4.79 10.23
N THR A 244 16.33 5.53 11.34
CA THR A 244 17.44 5.78 12.27
C THR A 244 17.99 4.46 12.83
N GLY A 245 19.31 4.32 12.81
CA GLY A 245 20.01 3.11 13.27
C GLY A 245 20.02 1.97 12.24
N ILE A 246 19.62 2.23 11.00
CA ILE A 246 19.65 1.27 9.89
C ILE A 246 20.58 1.82 8.81
N GLU A 247 21.63 1.08 8.48
CA GLU A 247 22.55 1.45 7.41
C GLU A 247 21.89 1.20 6.05
N LEU A 248 21.54 2.29 5.36
CA LEU A 248 20.90 2.27 4.05
C LEU A 248 21.63 3.25 3.13
N PRO A 249 21.66 3.01 1.80
CA PRO A 249 22.22 3.94 0.82
C PRO A 249 21.25 5.10 0.57
N LEU A 250 20.83 5.79 1.63
CA LEU A 250 19.79 6.82 1.61
C LEU A 250 20.29 8.09 2.29
N VAL A 251 19.97 9.24 1.71
CA VAL A 251 20.12 10.56 2.33
C VAL A 251 18.76 11.18 2.58
N THR A 252 18.56 11.76 3.76
CA THR A 252 17.34 12.50 4.08
C THR A 252 17.30 13.80 3.28
N VAL A 253 16.23 14.01 2.52
CA VAL A 253 16.03 15.23 1.71
C VAL A 253 14.87 16.09 2.20
N ALA A 254 13.96 15.49 2.97
CA ALA A 254 12.90 16.16 3.70
C ALA A 254 12.39 15.23 4.82
N ASN A 255 11.50 15.72 5.68
CA ASN A 255 10.92 14.89 6.75
C ASN A 255 10.28 13.63 6.15
N THR A 256 10.74 12.45 6.57
CA THR A 256 10.29 11.13 6.09
C THR A 256 10.40 10.90 4.58
N ILE A 257 11.26 11.66 3.90
CA ILE A 257 11.57 11.53 2.47
C ILE A 257 13.08 11.39 2.29
N PHE A 258 13.48 10.36 1.55
CA PHE A 258 14.89 10.00 1.36
C PHE A 258 15.20 9.82 -0.12
N ARG A 259 16.46 10.06 -0.49
CA ARG A 259 16.97 9.84 -1.84
C ARG A 259 18.09 8.81 -1.82
N LYS A 260 18.08 7.87 -2.77
CA LYS A 260 19.11 6.83 -2.87
C LYS A 260 20.40 7.38 -3.47
N THR A 261 21.54 7.12 -2.82
CA THR A 261 22.87 7.59 -3.26
C THR A 261 23.62 6.61 -4.15
#